data_AF-Q4D1P5-F1
#
_entry.id   AF-Q4D1P5-F1
#
_cell.length_a   1.000
_cell.length_b   1.000
_cell.length_c   1.000
_cell.angle_alpha   90.00
_cell.angle_beta   90.00
_cell.angle_gamma   90.00
#
_symmetry.space_group_name_H-M   'P 1'
#
loop_
_entity.id
_entity.type
_entity.pdbx_description
1 polymer ?
#
loop_
_entity_poly.entity_id
_entity_poly.type
_entity_poly.pdbx_seq_one_letter_code
_entity_poly.pdbx_strand_id
1 'polypeptide(L)'
;MGKPGKKAGKGLLPPTNVNRRVDANKTSLRDQRTIKRLKMYKSKLLRDEKGNIVKGSVLQASDRVEQQMVRVAPDRRWFGNTRVIGQEALQNFLKEMGAKYRDPYSIVIKQSKLPLSLLESSGMNEGSVRQQMEWEKTFGAKANRKRVRLDTIDMEGFANRAVSKGEEYLTEKKGVDRNLINKEENLRDDRSKNRILFKKGQSNRIWNELYKVIDSSDVVLYVLDARDPLGTRSSFLEEYMRKEKKYKHFIFV
;
A
#
# COMPACT_ATOMS: atom_id res chain seq x y z
N MET A 1 45.12 55.06 10.10
CA MET A 1 44.40 55.10 8.81
C MET A 1 44.46 53.72 8.16
N GLY A 2 43.38 52.93 8.24
CA GLY A 2 43.33 51.57 7.68
C GLY A 2 43.20 51.61 6.16
N LYS A 3 44.05 50.86 5.45
CA LYS A 3 44.04 50.78 3.98
C LYS A 3 42.65 50.34 3.49
N PRO A 4 41.99 51.09 2.59
CA PRO A 4 40.73 50.67 2.00
C PRO A 4 40.96 49.39 1.20
N GLY A 5 40.17 48.35 1.52
CA GLY A 5 40.25 47.04 0.90
C GLY A 5 40.22 47.12 -0.63
N LYS A 6 41.18 46.44 -1.26
CA LYS A 6 41.27 46.28 -2.72
C LYS A 6 39.89 45.88 -3.27
N LYS A 7 39.32 46.72 -4.14
CA LYS A 7 38.21 46.33 -5.02
C LYS A 7 38.70 45.17 -5.88
N ALA A 8 38.38 43.95 -5.46
CA ALA A 8 38.61 42.75 -6.26
C ALA A 8 37.89 42.91 -7.60
N GLY A 9 38.64 42.70 -8.68
CA GLY A 9 38.23 42.99 -10.05
C GLY A 9 36.91 42.34 -10.46
N LYS A 10 36.25 42.99 -11.42
CA LYS A 10 35.15 42.49 -12.26
C LYS A 10 34.43 41.25 -11.70
N GLY A 11 33.50 41.53 -10.79
CA GLY A 11 32.24 40.78 -10.65
C GLY A 11 32.32 39.40 -10.00
N LEU A 12 32.75 39.30 -8.73
CA LEU A 12 32.36 38.14 -7.93
C LEU A 12 30.86 38.19 -7.67
N LEU A 13 30.09 37.39 -8.41
CA LEU A 13 28.66 37.21 -8.19
C LEU A 13 28.38 36.81 -6.72
N PRO A 14 27.24 37.20 -6.13
CA PRO A 14 26.96 36.93 -4.71
C PRO A 14 27.00 35.43 -4.44
N PRO A 15 27.26 35.00 -3.20
CA PRO A 15 27.47 33.59 -2.90
C PRO A 15 26.25 32.69 -3.11
N THR A 16 25.09 33.31 -3.32
CA THR A 16 23.81 32.68 -3.65
C THR A 16 23.52 32.69 -5.16
N ASN A 17 24.41 33.21 -6.00
CA ASN A 17 24.27 33.15 -7.44
C ASN A 17 24.67 31.77 -7.95
N VAL A 18 23.77 31.17 -8.72
CA VAL A 18 23.90 29.85 -9.32
C VAL A 18 25.01 29.82 -10.38
N ASN A 19 25.33 30.97 -10.99
CA ASN A 19 26.30 31.08 -12.10
C ASN A 19 27.63 31.72 -11.67
N ARG A 20 27.88 31.85 -10.37
CA ARG A 20 29.15 32.37 -9.84
C ARG A 20 30.30 31.43 -10.21
N ARG A 21 31.42 31.98 -10.70
CA ARG A 21 32.68 31.25 -10.81
C ARG A 21 33.17 30.84 -9.42
N VAL A 22 33.27 29.55 -9.18
CA VAL A 22 33.80 29.01 -7.92
C VAL A 22 35.28 28.71 -8.14
N ASP A 23 36.12 29.27 -7.28
CA ASP A 23 37.53 28.92 -7.22
C ASP A 23 37.65 27.53 -6.61
N ALA A 24 38.36 26.60 -7.26
CA ALA A 24 38.45 25.21 -6.83
C ALA A 24 38.99 25.07 -5.39
N ASN A 25 39.80 26.04 -4.96
CA ASN A 25 40.38 26.08 -3.62
C ASN A 25 39.40 26.54 -2.53
N LYS A 26 38.20 27.03 -2.87
CA LYS A 26 37.20 27.53 -1.91
C LYS A 26 36.10 26.51 -1.66
N THR A 27 36.41 25.52 -0.81
CA THR A 27 35.49 24.43 -0.43
C THR A 27 34.34 24.85 0.50
N SER A 28 34.42 26.03 1.14
CA SER A 28 33.38 26.50 2.08
C SER A 28 32.09 26.97 1.41
N LEU A 29 32.10 27.15 0.08
CA LEU A 29 30.98 27.70 -0.66
C LEU A 29 30.00 26.59 -1.08
N ARG A 30 28.70 26.90 -1.02
CA ARG A 30 27.65 25.99 -1.50
C ARG A 30 27.79 25.75 -3.01
N ASP A 31 27.68 24.48 -3.41
CA ASP A 31 27.59 24.07 -4.81
C ASP A 31 26.32 24.61 -5.51
N GLN A 32 26.39 24.74 -6.83
CA GLN A 32 25.30 25.18 -7.70
C GLN A 32 24.00 24.41 -7.44
N ARG A 33 24.06 23.08 -7.27
CA ARG A 33 22.89 22.23 -6.99
C ARG A 33 22.26 22.60 -5.65
N THR A 34 23.07 22.81 -4.63
CA THR A 34 22.63 23.23 -3.29
C THR A 34 21.97 24.60 -3.33
N ILE A 35 22.55 25.55 -4.08
CA ILE A 35 21.97 26.89 -4.25
C ILE A 35 20.59 26.80 -4.92
N LYS A 36 20.45 26.04 -6.01
CA LYS A 36 19.14 25.83 -6.68
C LYS A 36 18.11 25.23 -5.73
N ARG A 37 18.48 24.19 -4.97
CA ARG A 37 17.61 23.55 -3.96
C ARG A 37 17.15 24.53 -2.88
N LEU A 38 18.06 25.37 -2.36
CA LEU A 38 17.70 26.37 -1.34
C LEU A 38 16.84 27.50 -1.91
N LYS A 39 17.04 27.87 -3.18
CA LYS A 39 16.18 28.86 -3.86
C LYS A 39 14.75 28.37 -4.05
N MET A 40 14.54 27.06 -4.21
CA MET A 40 13.20 26.45 -4.30
C MET A 40 12.34 26.78 -3.06
N TYR A 41 12.88 26.67 -1.84
CA TYR A 41 12.13 27.01 -0.63
C TYR A 41 11.80 28.51 -0.49
N LYS A 42 12.51 29.37 -1.23
CA LYS A 42 12.32 30.84 -1.22
C LYS A 42 11.58 31.37 -2.45
N SER A 43 11.30 30.54 -3.45
CA SER A 43 10.69 31.01 -4.69
C SER A 43 9.26 31.45 -4.42
N LYS A 44 8.95 32.70 -4.80
CA LYS A 44 7.61 33.29 -4.75
C LYS A 44 7.24 33.79 -6.14
N LEU A 45 5.95 34.00 -6.34
CA LEU A 45 5.43 34.71 -7.50
C LEU A 45 5.97 36.13 -7.50
N LEU A 46 6.63 36.51 -8.59
CA LEU A 46 6.96 37.90 -8.86
C LEU A 46 5.81 38.50 -9.66
N ARG A 47 5.25 39.58 -9.13
CA ARG A 47 4.19 40.36 -9.77
C ARG A 47 4.74 41.73 -10.15
N ASP A 48 4.20 42.27 -11.23
CA ASP A 48 4.39 43.67 -11.60
C ASP A 48 3.57 44.56 -10.65
N GLU A 49 3.79 45.87 -10.68
CA GLU A 49 3.08 46.84 -9.85
C GLU A 49 1.55 46.77 -10.05
N LYS A 50 1.11 46.39 -11.26
CA LYS A 50 -0.30 46.17 -11.61
C LYS A 50 -0.89 44.86 -11.09
N GLY A 51 -0.11 44.03 -10.39
CA GLY A 51 -0.51 42.73 -9.87
C GLY A 51 -0.41 41.56 -10.87
N ASN A 52 -0.03 41.83 -12.12
CA ASN A 52 0.17 40.80 -13.15
C ASN A 52 1.37 39.92 -12.82
N ILE A 53 1.23 38.59 -12.95
CA ILE A 53 2.33 37.66 -12.66
C ILE A 53 3.39 37.79 -13.76
N VAL A 54 4.57 38.29 -13.40
CA VAL A 54 5.74 38.37 -14.30
C VAL A 54 6.45 37.02 -14.32
N LYS A 55 6.73 36.44 -13.15
CA LYS A 55 7.52 35.21 -13.04
C LYS A 55 7.07 34.32 -11.89
N GLY A 56 7.13 33.02 -12.15
CA GLY A 56 6.62 31.98 -11.25
C GLY A 56 5.19 31.59 -11.62
N SER A 57 4.72 30.49 -11.04
CA SER A 57 3.33 30.08 -11.11
C SER A 57 2.93 29.47 -9.76
N VAL A 58 1.66 29.62 -9.39
CA VAL A 58 1.08 28.91 -8.22
C VAL A 58 1.03 27.42 -8.53
N LEU A 59 0.84 27.08 -9.80
CA LEU A 59 0.66 25.73 -10.33
C LEU A 59 1.62 25.56 -11.51
N GLN A 60 2.52 24.59 -11.41
CA GLN A 60 3.48 24.13 -12.41
C GLN A 60 3.12 24.51 -13.86
N ALA A 61 3.98 25.23 -14.59
CA ALA A 61 4.18 25.30 -16.06
C ALA A 61 3.00 25.23 -17.09
N SER A 62 1.80 24.77 -16.76
CA SER A 62 0.66 24.48 -17.63
C SER A 62 -0.03 25.74 -18.12
N ASP A 63 -0.03 26.81 -17.32
CA ASP A 63 -0.81 28.00 -17.66
C ASP A 63 -0.03 28.99 -18.54
N ARG A 64 1.22 28.67 -18.89
CA ARG A 64 2.09 29.48 -19.78
C ARG A 64 2.55 28.75 -21.03
N VAL A 65 2.31 27.45 -21.11
CA VAL A 65 2.45 26.71 -22.36
C VAL A 65 1.05 26.71 -22.95
N GLU A 66 0.78 27.65 -23.85
CA GLU A 66 -0.41 27.62 -24.72
C GLU A 66 -0.74 26.17 -25.02
N GLN A 67 -1.93 25.71 -24.60
CA GLN A 67 -2.39 24.32 -24.61
C GLN A 67 -1.69 23.50 -25.70
N GLN A 68 -0.55 22.88 -25.36
CA GLN A 68 0.22 22.17 -26.37
C GLN A 68 -0.68 21.06 -26.88
N MET A 69 -0.81 20.95 -28.21
CA MET A 69 -1.64 19.92 -28.82
C MET A 69 -1.21 18.55 -28.30
N VAL A 70 -2.05 17.92 -27.48
CA VAL A 70 -1.78 16.59 -26.91
C VAL A 70 -2.12 15.54 -27.98
N ARG A 71 -1.16 15.23 -28.85
CA ARG A 71 -1.30 14.21 -29.88
C ARG A 71 -0.36 13.04 -29.59
N VAL A 72 -0.86 11.82 -29.64
CA VAL A 72 -0.05 10.60 -29.63
C VAL A 72 0.25 10.22 -31.07
N ALA A 73 1.52 10.21 -31.45
CA ALA A 73 1.92 9.81 -32.80
C ALA A 73 1.66 8.30 -33.01
N PRO A 74 1.07 7.90 -34.15
CA PRO A 74 0.93 6.49 -34.47
C PRO A 74 2.33 5.87 -34.67
N ASP A 75 2.63 4.82 -33.92
CA ASP A 75 3.88 4.06 -34.02
C ASP A 75 3.57 2.57 -33.96
N ARG A 76 4.20 1.77 -34.82
CA ARG A 76 4.03 0.30 -34.84
C ARG A 76 4.59 -0.33 -33.56
N ARG A 77 5.52 0.35 -32.88
CA ARG A 77 6.15 -0.11 -31.63
C ARG A 77 5.16 -0.25 -30.47
N TRP A 78 4.05 0.49 -30.47
CA TRP A 78 3.02 0.40 -29.43
C TRP A 78 2.39 -1.00 -29.33
N PHE A 79 2.34 -1.73 -30.45
CA PHE A 79 1.71 -3.04 -30.54
C PHE A 79 2.71 -4.20 -30.41
N GLY A 80 4.00 -3.89 -30.20
CA GLY A 80 5.04 -4.89 -29.96
C GLY A 80 5.07 -5.33 -28.51
N ASN A 81 5.46 -6.59 -28.27
CA ASN A 81 5.65 -7.10 -26.91
C ASN A 81 6.77 -6.32 -26.20
N THR A 82 6.46 -5.66 -25.08
CA THR A 82 7.42 -4.80 -24.35
C THR A 82 8.22 -5.56 -23.28
N ARG A 83 7.69 -6.67 -22.77
CA ARG A 83 8.34 -7.53 -21.76
C ARG A 83 8.08 -9.00 -22.12
N VAL A 84 9.14 -9.74 -22.42
CA VAL A 84 9.10 -11.18 -22.74
C VAL A 84 10.10 -11.90 -21.84
N ILE A 85 9.73 -13.10 -21.38
CA ILE A 85 10.59 -13.98 -20.59
C ILE A 85 10.56 -15.38 -21.20
N GLY A 86 11.74 -16.00 -21.35
CA GLY A 86 11.84 -17.39 -21.81
C GLY A 86 11.41 -18.37 -20.71
N GLN A 87 10.90 -19.54 -21.10
CA GLN A 87 10.35 -20.51 -20.16
C GLN A 87 11.39 -21.04 -19.15
N GLU A 88 12.62 -21.33 -19.60
CA GLU A 88 13.71 -21.76 -18.72
C GLU A 88 14.11 -20.67 -17.71
N ALA A 89 14.21 -19.43 -18.20
CA ALA A 89 14.52 -18.28 -17.35
C ALA A 89 13.40 -18.02 -16.32
N LEU A 90 12.13 -18.20 -16.71
CA LEU A 90 10.98 -18.14 -15.81
C LEU A 90 11.11 -19.20 -14.71
N GLN A 91 11.35 -20.46 -15.06
CA GLN A 91 11.49 -21.54 -14.09
C GLN A 91 12.64 -21.30 -13.10
N ASN A 92 13.80 -20.86 -13.60
CA ASN A 92 14.94 -20.49 -12.77
C ASN A 92 14.60 -19.32 -11.83
N PHE A 93 13.92 -18.29 -12.35
CA PHE A 93 13.45 -17.15 -11.55
C PHE A 93 12.49 -17.58 -10.44
N LEU A 94 11.51 -18.43 -10.74
CA LEU A 94 10.55 -18.94 -9.75
C LEU A 94 11.26 -19.74 -8.63
N LYS A 95 12.23 -20.58 -9.00
CA LYS A 95 12.99 -21.39 -8.02
C LYS A 95 13.85 -20.51 -7.11
N GLU A 96 14.63 -19.59 -7.68
CA GLU A 96 15.53 -18.73 -6.90
C GLU A 96 14.79 -17.68 -6.07
N MET A 97 13.82 -16.99 -6.67
CA MET A 97 13.07 -15.93 -5.98
C MET A 97 12.02 -16.51 -5.04
N GLY A 98 11.42 -17.66 -5.34
CA GLY A 98 10.44 -18.30 -4.45
C GLY A 98 11.05 -18.66 -3.10
N ALA A 99 12.30 -19.12 -3.08
CA ALA A 99 13.04 -19.40 -1.84
C ALA A 99 13.41 -18.11 -1.10
N LYS A 100 14.02 -17.13 -1.79
CA LYS A 100 14.48 -15.87 -1.18
C LYS A 100 13.34 -15.00 -0.67
N TYR A 101 12.23 -14.92 -1.41
CA TYR A 101 11.09 -14.08 -1.03
C TYR A 101 10.39 -14.56 0.25
N ARG A 102 10.51 -15.85 0.59
CA ARG A 102 9.94 -16.42 1.84
C ARG A 102 10.90 -16.33 3.03
N ASP A 103 12.19 -16.15 2.78
CA ASP A 103 13.20 -16.03 3.85
C ASP A 103 13.09 -14.66 4.54
N PRO A 104 12.81 -14.61 5.86
CA PRO A 104 12.67 -13.35 6.60
C PRO A 104 13.97 -12.56 6.73
N TYR A 105 15.15 -13.19 6.54
CA TYR A 105 16.44 -12.52 6.68
C TYR A 105 16.99 -11.97 5.36
N SER A 106 16.48 -12.43 4.22
CA SER A 106 16.91 -11.97 2.91
C SER A 106 15.98 -10.88 2.37
N ILE A 107 16.55 -9.86 1.73
CA ILE A 107 15.80 -8.69 1.26
C ILE A 107 16.12 -8.40 -0.19
N VAL A 108 15.06 -8.23 -1.00
CA VAL A 108 15.18 -7.80 -2.41
C VAL A 108 15.14 -6.27 -2.48
N ILE A 109 16.28 -5.65 -2.80
CA ILE A 109 16.41 -4.17 -2.84
C ILE A 109 15.68 -3.55 -4.04
N LYS A 110 15.78 -4.15 -5.24
CA LYS A 110 15.25 -3.56 -6.49
C LYS A 110 14.01 -4.29 -7.01
N GLN A 111 12.91 -4.20 -6.26
CA GLN A 111 11.66 -4.89 -6.60
C GLN A 111 10.99 -4.38 -7.90
N SER A 112 11.09 -3.08 -8.20
CA SER A 112 10.34 -2.45 -9.32
C SER A 112 10.70 -2.95 -10.72
N LYS A 113 11.86 -3.59 -10.88
CA LYS A 113 12.32 -4.15 -12.17
C LYS A 113 11.95 -5.63 -12.34
N LEU A 114 11.60 -6.33 -11.26
CA LEU A 114 11.38 -7.76 -11.27
C LEU A 114 9.89 -8.08 -11.49
N PRO A 115 9.56 -9.13 -12.26
CA PRO A 115 8.18 -9.55 -12.49
C PRO A 115 7.65 -10.36 -11.30
N LEU A 116 7.50 -9.73 -10.14
CA LEU A 116 7.08 -10.39 -8.89
C LEU A 116 5.66 -10.98 -8.96
N SER A 117 4.80 -10.48 -9.85
CA SER A 117 3.47 -11.03 -10.07
C SER A 117 3.48 -12.49 -10.55
N LEU A 118 4.59 -12.94 -11.14
CA LEU A 118 4.73 -14.33 -11.61
C LEU A 118 4.97 -15.33 -10.46
N LEU A 119 5.33 -14.84 -9.26
CA LEU A 119 5.51 -15.70 -8.08
C LEU A 119 4.18 -16.10 -7.42
N GLU A 120 3.09 -15.38 -7.73
CA GLU A 120 1.77 -15.67 -7.16
C GLU A 120 1.18 -16.87 -7.90
N SER A 121 1.06 -18.00 -7.21
CA SER A 121 0.28 -19.12 -7.73
C SER A 121 -1.18 -18.68 -7.86
N SER A 122 -1.77 -18.84 -9.05
CA SER A 122 -3.21 -18.72 -9.21
C SER A 122 -3.88 -19.68 -8.22
N GLY A 123 -4.60 -19.14 -7.25
CA GLY A 123 -5.36 -19.95 -6.29
C GLY A 123 -6.21 -20.96 -7.05
N MET A 124 -6.27 -22.18 -6.53
CA MET A 124 -7.20 -23.19 -7.03
C MET A 124 -8.61 -22.61 -6.83
N ASN A 125 -9.17 -22.01 -7.88
CA ASN A 125 -10.53 -21.54 -7.87
C ASN A 125 -11.40 -22.80 -7.78
N GLU A 126 -11.79 -23.17 -6.56
CA GLU A 126 -12.82 -24.18 -6.34
C GLU A 126 -14.03 -23.75 -7.19
N GLY A 127 -14.48 -24.66 -8.07
CA GLY A 127 -15.44 -24.35 -9.12
C GLY A 127 -16.62 -23.56 -8.57
N SER A 128 -16.82 -22.34 -9.09
CA SER A 128 -17.84 -21.44 -8.56
C SER A 128 -19.23 -22.04 -8.79
N VAL A 129 -19.89 -22.49 -7.72
CA VAL A 129 -21.28 -22.99 -7.77
C VAL A 129 -22.21 -21.96 -8.40
N ARG A 130 -21.89 -20.66 -8.33
CA ARG A 130 -22.64 -19.57 -8.98
C ARG A 130 -22.58 -19.61 -10.51
N GLN A 131 -21.50 -20.12 -11.10
CA GLN A 131 -21.44 -20.34 -12.55
C GLN A 131 -22.39 -21.45 -12.98
N GLN A 132 -22.65 -22.43 -12.10
CA GLN A 132 -23.59 -23.51 -12.35
C GLN A 132 -25.03 -23.18 -11.95
N MET A 133 -25.23 -22.27 -11.00
CA MET A 133 -26.52 -21.96 -10.40
C MET A 133 -26.73 -20.46 -10.24
N GLU A 134 -27.52 -19.88 -11.13
CA GLU A 134 -28.01 -18.51 -11.03
C GLU A 134 -29.13 -18.40 -9.98
N TRP A 135 -29.11 -17.36 -9.14
CA TRP A 135 -30.06 -17.19 -8.03
C TRP A 135 -31.52 -17.14 -8.52
N GLU A 136 -31.79 -16.34 -9.56
CA GLU A 136 -33.14 -16.17 -10.13
C GLU A 136 -33.72 -17.48 -10.69
N LYS A 137 -32.85 -18.40 -11.12
CA LYS A 137 -33.23 -19.73 -11.63
C LYS A 137 -33.28 -20.81 -10.57
N THR A 138 -32.70 -20.59 -9.38
CA THR A 138 -32.73 -21.57 -8.28
C THR A 138 -33.86 -21.32 -7.29
N PHE A 139 -34.21 -20.06 -7.03
CA PHE A 139 -35.27 -19.65 -6.11
C PHE A 139 -36.15 -18.55 -6.73
N GLY A 140 -37.43 -18.53 -6.37
CA GLY A 140 -38.39 -17.53 -6.84
C GLY A 140 -39.27 -18.00 -8.00
N ALA A 141 -40.02 -17.08 -8.60
CA ALA A 141 -41.04 -17.40 -9.61
C ALA A 141 -40.44 -17.97 -10.91
N LYS A 142 -39.21 -17.60 -11.27
CA LYS A 142 -38.48 -18.10 -12.44
C LYS A 142 -37.60 -19.33 -12.13
N ALA A 143 -37.82 -19.99 -10.99
CA ALA A 143 -37.01 -21.12 -10.58
C ALA A 143 -37.23 -22.34 -11.50
N ASN A 144 -36.15 -22.82 -12.12
CA ASN A 144 -36.14 -24.01 -12.98
C ASN A 144 -35.71 -25.27 -12.23
N ARG A 145 -35.20 -25.14 -10.99
CA ARG A 145 -34.69 -26.28 -10.21
C ARG A 145 -35.83 -27.12 -9.63
N LYS A 146 -36.03 -28.33 -10.16
CA LYS A 146 -37.05 -29.27 -9.66
C LYS A 146 -36.56 -30.29 -8.62
N ARG A 147 -35.25 -30.59 -8.60
CA ARG A 147 -34.66 -31.58 -7.68
C ARG A 147 -33.45 -30.99 -6.94
N VAL A 148 -33.18 -31.49 -5.74
CA VAL A 148 -31.96 -31.17 -4.96
C VAL A 148 -30.83 -32.05 -5.45
N ARG A 149 -29.61 -31.50 -5.51
CA ARG A 149 -28.40 -32.31 -5.65
C ARG A 149 -28.04 -32.79 -4.25
N LEU A 150 -28.38 -34.03 -3.95
CA LEU A 150 -27.96 -34.69 -2.72
C LEU A 150 -26.59 -35.32 -2.94
N ASP A 151 -25.77 -35.28 -1.90
CA ASP A 151 -24.46 -35.93 -1.89
C ASP A 151 -24.54 -37.37 -1.34
N THR A 152 -25.74 -37.82 -0.94
CA THR A 152 -26.06 -39.20 -0.57
C THR A 152 -26.94 -39.85 -1.63
N ILE A 153 -26.69 -41.12 -1.92
CA ILE A 153 -27.52 -41.93 -2.82
C ILE A 153 -28.69 -42.54 -2.05
N ASP A 154 -28.42 -43.05 -0.83
CA ASP A 154 -29.38 -43.84 -0.05
C ASP A 154 -29.99 -43.07 1.12
N MET A 155 -31.20 -43.50 1.53
CA MET A 155 -31.91 -42.96 2.69
C MET A 155 -31.15 -43.22 4.00
N GLU A 156 -30.50 -44.38 4.12
CA GLU A 156 -29.67 -44.72 5.27
C GLU A 156 -28.47 -43.78 5.38
N GLY A 157 -27.77 -43.52 4.27
CA GLY A 157 -26.68 -42.54 4.23
C GLY A 157 -27.13 -41.14 4.61
N PHE A 158 -28.33 -40.74 4.19
CA PHE A 158 -28.92 -39.45 4.58
C PHE A 158 -29.25 -39.38 6.08
N ALA A 159 -29.83 -40.45 6.65
CA ALA A 159 -30.14 -40.55 8.07
C ALA A 159 -28.87 -40.51 8.94
N ASN A 160 -27.83 -41.26 8.56
CA ASN A 160 -26.55 -41.27 9.27
C ASN A 160 -25.91 -39.87 9.28
N ARG A 161 -25.92 -39.15 8.15
CA ARG A 161 -25.45 -37.76 8.11
C ARG A 161 -26.27 -36.81 8.97
N ALA A 162 -27.58 -37.02 9.06
CA ALA A 162 -28.44 -36.22 9.92
C ALA A 162 -28.10 -36.43 11.40
N VAL A 163 -27.86 -37.69 11.81
CA VAL A 163 -27.40 -38.04 13.16
C VAL A 163 -26.03 -37.42 13.44
N SER A 164 -25.04 -37.62 12.57
CA SER A 164 -23.70 -37.05 12.75
C SER A 164 -23.72 -35.52 12.84
N LYS A 165 -24.53 -34.83 12.03
CA LYS A 165 -24.69 -33.37 12.13
C LYS A 165 -25.37 -32.93 13.41
N GLY A 166 -26.33 -33.72 13.91
CA GLY A 166 -26.98 -33.48 15.19
C GLY A 166 -25.99 -33.63 16.35
N GLU A 167 -25.19 -34.68 16.33
CA GLU A 167 -24.11 -34.93 17.29
C GLU A 167 -23.05 -33.82 17.24
N GLU A 168 -22.56 -33.45 16.05
CA GLU A 168 -21.62 -32.35 15.82
C GLU A 168 -22.16 -31.01 16.36
N TYR A 169 -23.46 -30.75 16.18
CA TYR A 169 -24.07 -29.55 16.73
C TYR A 169 -24.08 -29.57 18.27
N LEU A 170 -24.45 -30.70 18.87
CA LEU A 170 -24.54 -30.85 20.31
C LEU A 170 -23.16 -30.78 20.99
N THR A 171 -22.13 -31.37 20.39
CA THR A 171 -20.78 -31.44 20.94
C THR A 171 -19.99 -30.14 20.73
N GLU A 172 -20.00 -29.59 19.52
CA GLU A 172 -19.10 -28.49 19.15
C GLU A 172 -19.79 -27.12 19.13
N LYS A 173 -21.03 -27.05 18.64
CA LYS A 173 -21.66 -25.76 18.27
C LYS A 173 -22.55 -25.20 19.36
N LYS A 174 -23.26 -26.03 20.13
CA LYS A 174 -24.27 -25.58 21.11
C LYS A 174 -23.76 -24.54 22.11
N GLY A 175 -22.49 -24.64 22.54
CA GLY A 175 -21.88 -23.69 23.48
C GLY A 175 -21.34 -22.39 22.85
N VAL A 176 -21.08 -22.38 21.54
CA VAL A 176 -20.49 -21.25 20.79
C VAL A 176 -21.51 -20.59 19.85
N ASP A 177 -22.71 -21.16 19.73
CA ASP A 177 -23.78 -20.70 18.87
C ASP A 177 -24.28 -19.32 19.31
N ARG A 178 -23.74 -18.27 18.67
CA ARG A 178 -24.09 -16.86 18.94
C ARG A 178 -25.54 -16.53 18.61
N ASN A 179 -26.22 -17.37 17.83
CA ASN A 179 -27.62 -17.18 17.47
C ASN A 179 -28.57 -17.80 18.49
N LEU A 180 -28.05 -18.62 19.41
CA LEU A 180 -28.83 -19.11 20.53
C LEU A 180 -29.18 -17.91 21.43
N ILE A 181 -30.47 -17.58 21.52
CA ILE A 181 -30.93 -16.48 22.38
C ILE A 181 -30.80 -16.95 23.83
N ASN A 182 -29.65 -16.65 24.43
CA ASN A 182 -29.43 -16.84 25.86
C ASN A 182 -30.23 -15.78 26.62
N LYS A 183 -31.40 -16.17 27.13
CA LYS A 183 -32.25 -15.29 27.97
C LYS A 183 -31.56 -14.85 29.27
N GLU A 184 -30.44 -15.47 29.63
CA GLU A 184 -29.68 -15.24 30.86
C GLU A 184 -28.43 -14.35 30.69
N GLU A 185 -28.14 -13.82 29.49
CA GLU A 185 -27.12 -12.77 29.38
C GLU A 185 -27.63 -11.50 30.07
N ASN A 186 -27.38 -11.41 31.37
CA ASN A 186 -27.33 -10.15 32.10
C ASN A 186 -26.45 -9.22 31.28
N LEU A 187 -27.07 -8.28 30.57
CA LEU A 187 -26.36 -7.20 29.91
C LEU A 187 -25.47 -6.57 30.98
N ARG A 188 -24.17 -6.87 30.93
CA ARG A 188 -23.19 -6.22 31.81
C ARG A 188 -23.29 -4.73 31.53
N ASP A 189 -24.00 -4.00 32.39
CA ASP A 189 -24.14 -2.54 32.34
C ASP A 189 -22.78 -1.83 32.31
N ASP A 190 -21.74 -2.52 32.78
CA ASP A 190 -20.33 -2.11 32.76
C ASP A 190 -19.77 -1.83 31.35
N ARG A 191 -20.38 -2.36 30.27
CA ARG A 191 -19.91 -2.09 28.90
C ARG A 191 -20.17 -0.64 28.45
N SER A 192 -21.00 0.12 29.16
CA SER A 192 -21.51 1.41 28.66
C SER A 192 -20.63 2.62 29.00
N LYS A 193 -20.13 2.75 30.23
CA LYS A 193 -19.53 4.01 30.71
C LYS A 193 -18.14 4.30 30.13
N ASN A 194 -17.28 3.28 30.02
CA ASN A 194 -15.89 3.46 29.57
C ASN A 194 -15.66 3.19 28.08
N ARG A 195 -16.73 2.96 27.30
CA ARG A 195 -16.62 2.64 25.86
C ARG A 195 -15.84 3.69 25.06
N ILE A 196 -15.93 4.95 25.44
CA ILE A 196 -15.19 6.04 24.79
C ILE A 196 -13.68 5.89 25.07
N LEU A 197 -13.30 5.49 26.28
CA LEU A 197 -11.91 5.27 26.66
C LEU A 197 -11.29 4.10 25.89
N PHE A 198 -12.01 2.98 25.76
CA PHE A 198 -11.56 1.80 25.01
C PHE A 198 -11.50 2.02 23.48
N LYS A 199 -12.18 3.05 22.96
CA LYS A 199 -12.07 3.46 21.55
C LYS A 199 -10.91 4.43 21.28
N LYS A 200 -10.26 4.96 22.32
CA LYS A 200 -9.08 5.81 22.13
C LYS A 200 -7.96 4.98 21.49
N GLY A 201 -7.37 5.50 20.41
CA GLY A 201 -6.39 4.77 19.58
C GLY A 201 -6.95 4.35 18.21
N GLN A 202 -8.27 4.13 18.10
CA GLN A 202 -8.92 3.72 16.84
C GLN A 202 -9.44 4.90 15.99
N SER A 203 -9.01 6.13 16.30
CA SER A 203 -9.48 7.33 15.60
C SER A 203 -8.91 7.40 14.18
N ASN A 204 -9.73 7.82 13.21
CA ASN A 204 -9.30 8.09 11.83
C ASN A 204 -8.11 9.06 11.77
N ARG A 205 -8.02 10.02 12.71
CA ARG A 205 -6.87 10.94 12.79
C ARG A 205 -5.56 10.20 13.04
N ILE A 206 -5.57 9.20 13.92
CA ILE A 206 -4.37 8.41 14.27
C ILE A 206 -4.02 7.47 13.12
N TRP A 207 -5.02 6.83 12.51
CA TRP A 207 -4.80 5.99 11.32
C TRP A 207 -4.22 6.76 10.15
N ASN A 208 -4.68 7.99 9.87
CA ASN A 208 -4.12 8.84 8.82
C ASN A 208 -2.64 9.18 9.09
N GLU A 209 -2.30 9.48 10.34
CA GLU A 209 -0.91 9.71 10.74
C GLU A 209 -0.06 8.43 10.58
N LEU A 210 -0.59 7.27 10.99
CA LEU A 210 0.08 5.98 10.83
C LEU A 210 0.37 5.68 9.36
N TYR A 211 -0.63 5.78 8.49
CA TYR A 211 -0.46 5.52 7.04
C TYR A 211 0.50 6.50 6.38
N LYS A 212 0.52 7.77 6.82
CA LYS A 212 1.50 8.76 6.36
C LYS A 212 2.93 8.38 6.73
N VAL A 213 3.15 7.94 7.97
CA VAL A 213 4.48 7.48 8.43
C VAL A 213 4.91 6.23 7.68
N ILE A 214 4.01 5.25 7.57
CA ILE A 214 4.26 4.04 6.78
C ILE A 214 4.66 4.47 5.38
N ASP A 215 3.90 5.32 4.69
CA ASP A 215 4.17 5.70 3.31
C ASP A 215 5.50 6.46 3.11
N SER A 216 5.86 7.32 4.07
CA SER A 216 7.11 8.09 4.04
C SER A 216 8.36 7.28 4.38
N SER A 217 8.19 6.13 5.04
CA SER A 217 9.30 5.28 5.51
C SER A 217 9.73 4.24 4.47
N ASP A 218 11.03 3.95 4.44
CA ASP A 218 11.61 2.80 3.73
C ASP A 218 11.65 1.56 4.65
N VAL A 219 11.94 1.78 5.94
CA VAL A 219 11.99 0.75 7.00
C VAL A 219 11.01 1.12 8.11
N VAL A 220 10.21 0.15 8.54
CA VAL A 220 9.25 0.26 9.64
C VAL A 220 9.71 -0.66 10.76
N LEU A 221 10.06 -0.06 11.90
CA LEU A 221 10.32 -0.77 13.14
C LEU A 221 9.01 -0.92 13.91
N TYR A 222 8.63 -2.15 14.20
CA TYR A 222 7.46 -2.46 14.99
C TYR A 222 7.88 -2.86 16.40
N VAL A 223 7.80 -1.88 17.30
CA VAL A 223 8.16 -2.03 18.71
C VAL A 223 7.07 -2.81 19.43
N LEU A 224 7.46 -3.90 20.09
CA LEU A 224 6.58 -4.75 20.88
C LEU A 224 6.89 -4.62 22.37
N ASP A 225 5.90 -4.89 23.22
CA ASP A 225 6.12 -4.99 24.66
C ASP A 225 6.63 -6.39 24.99
N ALA A 226 7.82 -6.49 25.58
CA ALA A 226 8.44 -7.77 25.94
C ALA A 226 7.60 -8.59 26.95
N ARG A 227 6.69 -7.96 27.69
CA ARG A 227 5.80 -8.65 28.66
C ARG A 227 4.71 -9.46 27.98
N ASP A 228 4.19 -8.94 26.87
CA ASP A 228 3.16 -9.59 26.07
C ASP A 228 3.31 -9.21 24.59
N PRO A 229 4.28 -9.82 23.89
CA PRO A 229 4.55 -9.50 22.49
C PRO A 229 3.42 -9.96 21.58
N LEU A 230 2.66 -10.99 21.95
CA LEU A 230 1.54 -11.47 21.13
C LEU A 230 0.31 -10.57 21.26
N GLY A 231 0.02 -10.07 22.47
CA GLY A 231 -1.11 -9.15 22.70
C GLY A 231 -0.89 -7.75 22.11
N THR A 232 0.37 -7.30 21.99
CA THR A 232 0.70 -5.99 21.40
C THR A 232 0.89 -6.01 19.88
N ARG A 233 0.78 -7.20 19.25
CA ARG A 233 0.84 -7.37 17.80
C ARG A 233 -0.50 -7.09 17.12
N SER A 234 -0.43 -6.50 15.92
CA SER A 234 -1.58 -6.16 15.09
C SER A 234 -1.52 -6.94 13.78
N SER A 235 -2.28 -8.03 13.71
CA SER A 235 -2.39 -8.87 12.50
C SER A 235 -2.81 -8.06 11.27
N PHE A 236 -3.71 -7.09 11.46
CA PHE A 236 -4.17 -6.19 10.40
C PHE A 236 -3.02 -5.40 9.76
N LEU A 237 -2.13 -4.83 10.58
CA LEU A 237 -1.01 -4.05 10.09
C LEU A 237 0.02 -4.93 9.36
N GLU A 238 0.30 -6.12 9.92
CA GLU A 238 1.21 -7.09 9.30
C GLU A 238 0.71 -7.56 7.93
N GLU A 239 -0.60 -7.82 7.83
CA GLU A 239 -1.23 -8.22 6.57
C GLU A 239 -1.25 -7.09 5.55
N TYR A 240 -1.55 -5.85 5.98
CA TYR A 240 -1.47 -4.65 5.15
C TYR A 240 -0.06 -4.46 4.56
N MET A 241 0.97 -4.55 5.41
CA MET A 241 2.37 -4.43 4.97
C MET A 241 2.75 -5.52 3.96
N ARG A 242 2.31 -6.77 4.20
CA ARG A 242 2.58 -7.92 3.32
C ARG A 242 1.89 -7.81 1.96
N LYS A 243 0.69 -7.24 1.89
CA LYS A 243 -0.09 -7.12 0.65
C LYS A 243 0.27 -5.86 -0.14
N GLU A 244 0.20 -4.70 0.50
CA GLU A 244 0.26 -3.39 -0.15
C GLU A 244 1.69 -2.82 -0.24
N LYS A 245 2.53 -3.09 0.77
CA LYS A 245 3.84 -2.44 0.93
C LYS A 245 4.99 -3.44 0.97
N LYS A 246 4.97 -4.44 0.07
CA LYS A 246 6.00 -5.51 -0.08
C LYS A 246 7.45 -5.01 -0.20
N TYR A 247 7.64 -3.77 -0.65
CA TYR A 247 8.95 -3.15 -0.83
C TYR A 247 9.52 -2.51 0.45
N LYS A 248 8.72 -2.40 1.51
CA LYS A 248 9.13 -1.83 2.79
C LYS A 248 9.64 -2.92 3.70
N HIS A 249 10.68 -2.60 4.47
CA HIS A 249 11.25 -3.55 5.41
C HIS A 249 10.54 -3.42 6.75
N PHE A 250 10.01 -4.53 7.27
CA PHE A 250 9.20 -4.56 8.48
C PHE A 250 9.88 -5.46 9.51
N ILE A 251 10.33 -4.87 10.61
CA ILE A 251 11.22 -5.52 11.60
C ILE A 251 10.61 -5.39 12.98
N PHE A 252 10.58 -6.47 13.76
CA PHE A 252 10.18 -6.43 15.17
C PHE A 252 11.34 -5.97 16.06
N VAL A 253 11.05 -5.12 17.03
CA VAL A 253 11.97 -4.64 18.06
C VAL A 253 11.38 -4.90 19.43
#